data_AF-A0A800A7G0-F1
#
_entry.id   AF-A0A800A7G0-F1
#
_cell.length_a   1.000
_cell.length_b   1.000
_cell.length_c   1.000
_cell.angle_alpha   90.00
_cell.angle_beta   90.00
_cell.angle_gamma   90.00
#
_symmetry.space_group_name_H-M   'P 1'
#
loop_
_entity.id
_entity.type
_entity.pdbx_description
1 polymer ?
#
loop_
_entity_poly.entity_id
_entity_poly.type
_entity_poly.pdbx_seq_one_letter_code
_entity_poly.pdbx_strand_id
1 'polypeptide(L)'
;MHYLRPLERRVLRMRDEGVEVAEIGCRIRKSPEGVQRIIEWSSIPRSRPPARLRPSAIERRVLALLDSGETHDEIGRRFRRGADYIRQVEGFAHYRLGGELPGGRRQGH
;
A
#
# COMPACT_ATOMS: atom_id res chain seq x y z
N MET A 1 -14.37 12.61 12.88
CA MET A 1 -13.03 12.01 12.71
C MET A 1 -12.45 12.45 11.38
N HIS A 2 -11.39 13.27 11.39
CA HIS A 2 -10.69 13.67 10.17
C HIS A 2 -9.72 12.56 9.77
N TYR A 3 -9.93 11.95 8.60
CA TYR A 3 -9.07 10.89 8.10
C TYR A 3 -7.83 11.47 7.43
N LEU A 4 -6.82 11.77 8.24
CA LEU A 4 -5.52 12.23 7.78
C LEU A 4 -4.68 11.07 7.23
N ARG A 5 -4.16 11.25 6.01
CA ARG A 5 -3.17 10.35 5.39
C ARG A 5 -1.89 10.31 6.23
N PRO A 6 -1.08 9.24 6.14
CA PRO A 6 0.18 9.14 6.88
C PRO A 6 1.12 10.34 6.68
N LEU A 7 1.20 10.87 5.46
CA LEU A 7 2.00 12.06 5.16
C LEU A 7 1.45 13.31 5.86
N GLU A 8 0.14 13.56 5.78
CA GLU A 8 -0.54 14.68 6.44
C GLU A 8 -0.32 14.64 7.96
N ARG A 9 -0.46 13.45 8.58
CA ARG A 9 -0.17 13.25 10.01
C ARG A 9 1.28 13.58 10.35
N ARG A 10 2.24 13.10 9.55
CA ARG A 10 3.66 13.35 9.80
C ARG A 10 4.01 14.83 9.68
N VAL A 11 3.46 15.52 8.69
CA VAL A 11 3.65 16.97 8.49
C VAL A 11 3.06 17.76 9.65
N LEU A 12 1.81 17.47 10.04
CA LEU A 12 1.16 18.17 11.16
C LEU A 12 1.87 17.92 12.49
N ARG A 13 2.37 16.70 12.73
CA ARG A 13 3.15 16.40 13.94
C ARG A 13 4.43 17.22 14.00
N MET A 14 5.20 17.31 12.92
CA MET A 14 6.42 18.14 12.91
C MET A 14 6.10 19.62 13.09
N ARG A 15 4.98 20.10 12.55
CA ARG A 15 4.52 21.47 12.78
C ARG A 15 4.15 21.71 14.25
N ASP A 16 3.48 20.75 14.89
CA ASP A 16 3.10 20.80 16.31
C ASP A 16 4.34 20.76 17.22
N GLU A 17 5.38 20.04 16.81
CA GLU A 17 6.72 20.04 17.42
C GLU A 17 7.51 21.36 17.18
N GLY A 18 6.95 22.32 16.42
CA GLY A 18 7.57 23.62 16.14
C GLY A 18 8.59 23.61 14.99
N VAL A 19 8.68 22.54 14.20
CA VAL A 19 9.59 22.48 13.03
C VAL A 19 9.09 23.43 11.94
N GLU A 20 10.00 24.24 11.42
CA GLU A 20 9.70 25.24 10.38
C GLU A 20 9.33 24.58 9.04
N VAL A 21 8.50 25.26 8.24
CA VAL A 21 7.89 24.70 7.02
C VAL A 21 8.95 24.32 5.99
N ALA A 22 10.00 25.13 5.84
CA ALA A 22 11.10 24.83 4.94
C ALA A 22 11.85 23.56 5.37
N GLU A 23 12.11 23.39 6.67
CA GLU A 23 12.80 22.20 7.19
C GLU A 23 11.92 20.94 7.07
N ILE A 24 10.61 21.06 7.33
CA ILE A 24 9.68 19.97 7.04
C ILE A 24 9.80 19.56 5.57
N GLY A 25 9.83 20.54 4.66
CA GLY A 25 9.99 20.35 3.22
C GLY A 25 11.26 19.54 2.88
N CYS A 26 12.40 19.94 3.43
CA CYS A 26 13.66 19.21 3.28
C CYS A 26 13.54 17.74 3.73
N ARG A 27 12.94 17.50 4.91
CA ARG A 27 12.79 16.14 5.48
C ARG A 27 11.90 15.21 4.63
N ILE A 28 10.90 15.75 3.95
CA ILE A 28 9.97 14.96 3.11
C ILE A 28 10.22 15.13 1.59
N ARG A 29 11.29 15.83 1.20
CA ARG A 29 11.65 16.15 -0.18
C ARG A 29 10.49 16.85 -0.93
N LYS A 30 9.93 17.90 -0.32
CA LYS A 30 8.89 18.78 -0.89
C LYS A 30 9.30 20.24 -0.74
N SER A 31 8.79 21.11 -1.62
CA SER A 31 8.99 22.55 -1.47
C SER A 31 8.19 23.10 -0.27
N PRO A 32 8.60 24.25 0.30
CA PRO A 32 7.87 24.88 1.41
C PRO A 32 6.40 25.16 1.07
N GLU A 33 6.11 25.60 -0.16
CA GLU A 33 4.74 25.85 -0.64
C GLU A 33 3.93 24.55 -0.70
N GLY A 34 4.58 23.45 -1.07
CA GLY A 34 3.97 22.13 -1.07
C GLY A 34 3.59 21.67 0.34
N VAL A 35 4.43 21.96 1.34
CA VAL A 35 4.14 21.67 2.75
C VAL A 35 3.00 22.55 3.25
N GLN A 36 3.02 23.85 2.93
CA GLN A 36 1.94 24.77 3.31
C GLN A 36 0.58 24.32 2.78
N ARG A 37 0.55 23.88 1.51
CA ARG A 37 -0.66 23.31 0.89
C ARG A 37 -1.15 22.04 1.58
N ILE A 38 -0.24 21.15 2.00
CA ILE A 38 -0.61 19.96 2.78
C ILE A 38 -1.25 20.36 4.11
N ILE A 39 -0.67 21.33 4.81
CA ILE A 39 -1.19 21.84 6.09
C ILE A 39 -2.59 22.43 5.89
N GLU A 40 -2.74 23.30 4.91
CA GLU A 40 -4.01 23.97 4.57
C GLU A 40 -5.10 22.94 4.26
N TRP A 41 -4.82 22.00 3.34
CA TRP A 41 -5.80 20.99 2.94
C TRP A 41 -6.12 19.97 4.04
N SER A 42 -5.22 19.78 5.01
CA SER A 42 -5.47 18.89 6.14
C SER A 42 -6.54 19.42 7.11
N SER A 43 -6.81 20.74 7.08
CA SER A 43 -7.88 21.36 7.87
C SER A 43 -9.28 21.06 7.33
N ILE A 44 -9.40 20.71 6.04
CA ILE A 44 -10.66 20.43 5.38
C ILE A 44 -11.18 19.05 5.83
N PRO A 45 -12.38 18.95 6.43
CA PRO A 45 -12.96 17.68 6.81
C PRO A 45 -13.09 16.72 5.63
N ARG A 46 -12.41 15.57 5.68
CA ARG A 46 -12.60 14.49 4.71
C ARG A 46 -13.77 13.61 5.14
N SER A 47 -14.78 13.50 4.30
CA SER A 47 -16.01 12.74 4.58
C SER A 47 -15.83 11.22 4.63
N ARG A 48 -14.67 10.67 4.25
CA ARG A 48 -14.46 9.21 4.20
C ARG A 48 -13.00 8.81 4.43
N PRO A 49 -12.73 7.72 5.18
CA PRO A 49 -11.41 7.12 5.17
C PRO A 49 -11.04 6.70 3.75
N PRO A 50 -9.74 6.64 3.39
CA PRO A 50 -9.34 5.94 2.18
C PRO A 50 -9.95 4.52 2.21
N ALA A 51 -10.51 4.08 1.08
CA ALA A 51 -11.07 2.75 0.98
C ALA A 51 -10.01 1.74 1.41
N ARG A 52 -10.31 0.87 2.39
CA ARG A 52 -9.44 -0.26 2.70
C ARG A 52 -9.26 -1.03 1.40
N LEU A 53 -8.02 -1.19 0.96
CA LEU A 53 -7.74 -2.03 -0.19
C LEU A 53 -8.21 -3.44 0.18
N ARG A 54 -9.05 -4.03 -0.65
CA ARG A 54 -9.49 -5.42 -0.50
C ARG A 54 -8.94 -6.20 -1.68
N PRO A 55 -8.54 -7.46 -1.48
CA PRO A 55 -8.17 -8.29 -2.62
C PRO A 55 -9.31 -8.39 -3.62
N SER A 56 -8.98 -8.38 -4.90
CA SER A 56 -9.93 -8.62 -5.98
C SER A 56 -10.45 -10.05 -5.96
N ALA A 57 -11.47 -10.36 -6.77
CA ALA A 57 -12.00 -11.73 -6.85
C ALA A 57 -10.92 -12.74 -7.28
N ILE A 58 -10.08 -12.37 -8.26
CA ILE A 58 -8.99 -13.23 -8.73
C ILE A 58 -7.94 -13.46 -7.64
N GLU A 59 -7.57 -12.41 -6.90
CA GLU A 59 -6.61 -12.52 -5.80
C GLU A 59 -7.12 -13.42 -4.68
N ARG A 60 -8.38 -13.27 -4.26
CA ARG A 60 -8.99 -14.15 -3.26
C ARG A 60 -9.01 -15.61 -3.73
N ARG A 61 -9.32 -15.83 -5.02
CA ARG A 61 -9.36 -17.18 -5.58
C ARG A 61 -7.96 -17.80 -5.63
N VAL A 62 -6.94 -17.05 -6.05
CA VAL A 62 -5.55 -17.53 -6.04
C VAL A 62 -5.11 -17.89 -4.62
N LEU A 63 -5.37 -17.03 -3.63
CA LEU A 63 -5.04 -17.33 -2.23
C LEU A 63 -5.74 -18.59 -1.72
N ALA A 64 -7.03 -18.76 -2.01
CA ALA A 64 -7.77 -19.96 -1.58
C ALA A 64 -7.21 -21.25 -2.21
N LEU A 65 -6.73 -21.19 -3.46
CA LEU A 65 -6.15 -22.35 -4.12
C LEU A 65 -4.76 -22.67 -3.57
N LEU A 66 -3.94 -21.65 -3.29
CA LEU A 66 -2.64 -21.82 -2.61
C LEU A 66 -2.82 -22.39 -1.20
N ASP A 67 -3.81 -21.90 -0.45
CA ASP A 67 -4.15 -22.40 0.89
C ASP A 67 -4.60 -23.87 0.85
N SER A 68 -5.28 -24.29 -0.23
CA SER A 68 -5.61 -25.70 -0.48
C SER A 68 -4.43 -26.57 -0.94
N GLY A 69 -3.23 -25.99 -1.07
CA GLY A 69 -1.99 -26.71 -1.43
C GLY A 69 -1.68 -26.77 -2.92
N GLU A 70 -2.44 -26.09 -3.79
CA GLU A 70 -2.14 -26.05 -5.23
C GLU A 70 -0.92 -25.17 -5.51
N THR A 71 -0.09 -25.58 -6.47
CA THR A 71 1.10 -24.82 -6.89
C THR A 71 0.75 -23.69 -7.86
N HIS A 72 1.63 -22.69 -7.99
CA HIS A 72 1.46 -21.60 -8.96
C HIS A 72 1.30 -22.09 -10.40
N ASP A 73 1.89 -23.23 -10.77
CA ASP A 73 1.77 -23.81 -12.11
C ASP A 73 0.39 -24.42 -12.35
N GLU A 74 -0.12 -25.20 -11.39
CA GLU A 74 -1.46 -25.80 -11.45
C GLU A 74 -2.55 -24.73 -11.50
N ILE A 75 -2.40 -23.70 -10.66
CA ILE A 75 -3.28 -22.53 -10.68
C ILE A 75 -3.14 -21.79 -12.01
N GLY A 76 -1.92 -21.60 -12.50
CA GLY A 76 -1.65 -20.97 -13.81
C GLY A 76 -2.44 -21.65 -14.93
N ARG A 77 -2.36 -22.98 -15.03
CA ARG A 77 -3.12 -23.78 -16.01
C ARG A 77 -4.63 -23.54 -15.90
N ARG A 78 -5.19 -23.51 -14.69
CA ARG A 78 -6.63 -23.23 -14.46
C ARG A 78 -7.04 -21.84 -14.95
N PHE A 79 -6.18 -20.85 -14.74
CA PHE A 79 -6.42 -19.47 -15.18
C PHE A 79 -6.00 -19.21 -16.63
N ARG A 80 -5.45 -20.22 -17.35
CA ARG A 80 -4.83 -20.08 -18.68
C ARG A 80 -3.75 -19.00 -18.69
N ARG A 81 -2.93 -18.97 -17.64
CA ARG A 81 -1.82 -18.03 -17.41
C ARG A 81 -0.57 -18.79 -16.94
N GLY A 82 0.58 -18.15 -16.99
CA GLY A 82 1.83 -18.72 -16.45
C GLY A 82 1.92 -18.60 -14.93
N ALA A 83 2.79 -19.41 -14.32
CA ALA A 83 3.05 -19.39 -12.88
C ALA A 83 3.50 -18.02 -12.36
N ASP A 84 4.26 -17.25 -13.15
CA ASP A 84 4.73 -15.91 -12.76
C ASP A 84 3.60 -14.89 -12.64
N TYR A 85 2.57 -15.01 -13.49
CA TYR A 85 1.36 -14.21 -13.34
C TYR A 85 0.65 -14.51 -12.02
N ILE A 86 0.56 -15.78 -11.63
CA ILE A 86 -0.05 -16.18 -10.35
C ILE A 86 0.76 -15.66 -9.16
N ARG A 87 2.09 -15.73 -9.21
CA ARG A 87 2.98 -15.13 -8.18
C ARG A 87 2.77 -13.63 -8.04
N GLN A 88 2.62 -12.92 -9.16
CA GLN A 88 2.33 -11.49 -9.15
C GLN A 88 0.96 -11.19 -8.51
N VAL A 89 -0.06 -11.99 -8.85
CA VAL A 89 -1.40 -11.86 -8.27
C VAL A 89 -1.40 -12.13 -6.77
N GLU A 90 -0.71 -13.17 -6.30
CA GLU A 90 -0.49 -13.45 -4.89
C GLU A 90 0.16 -12.25 -4.17
N GLY A 91 1.23 -11.67 -4.76
CA GLY A 91 1.88 -10.48 -4.22
C GLY A 91 0.93 -9.28 -4.08
N PHE A 92 0.07 -9.04 -5.07
CA PHE A 92 -0.97 -8.00 -4.95
C PHE A 92 -2.02 -8.33 -3.90
N ALA A 93 -2.40 -9.60 -3.76
CA ALA A 93 -3.35 -10.03 -2.75
C ALA A 93 -2.81 -9.74 -1.34
N HIS A 94 -1.57 -10.13 -1.04
CA HIS A 94 -0.94 -9.85 0.26
C HIS A 94 -0.71 -8.37 0.50
N TYR A 95 -0.31 -7.61 -0.52
CA TYR A 95 -0.21 -6.15 -0.42
C TYR A 95 -1.53 -5.52 0.03
N ARG A 96 -2.67 -5.99 -0.51
CA ARG A 96 -3.99 -5.47 -0.14
C ARG A 96 -4.52 -6.05 1.17
N LEU A 97 -4.11 -7.25 1.57
CA LEU A 97 -4.48 -7.84 2.85
C LEU A 97 -3.73 -7.20 4.04
N GLY A 98 -2.46 -6.84 3.88
CA GLY A 98 -1.67 -6.45 5.05
C GLY A 98 -0.27 -5.90 4.80
N GLY A 99 0.24 -5.80 3.57
CA GLY A 99 1.58 -5.26 3.35
C GLY A 99 2.72 -6.18 3.79
N GLU A 100 2.52 -7.50 3.79
CA GLU A 100 3.61 -8.47 3.88
C GLU A 100 3.90 -9.00 2.47
N LEU A 101 5.02 -8.57 1.88
CA LEU A 101 5.60 -9.28 0.75
C LEU A 101 6.21 -10.58 1.30
N PRO A 102 5.78 -11.78 0.87
CA PRO A 102 6.62 -12.95 1.06
C PRO A 102 7.83 -12.73 0.15
N GLY A 103 8.97 -12.44 0.77
CA GLY A 103 10.25 -12.27 0.10
C GLY A 103 10.50 -13.40 -0.89
N GLY A 104 11.01 -13.03 -2.06
CA GLY A 104 11.39 -13.96 -3.11
C GLY A 104 12.28 -15.07 -2.55
N ARG A 105 11.74 -16.28 -2.50
CA ARG A 105 12.56 -17.48 -2.44
C ARG A 105 13.16 -17.67 -3.85
N ARG A 106 14.38 -17.14 -4.04
CA ARG A 106 15.31 -17.71 -5.00
C ARG A 106 15.50 -19.17 -4.59
N GLN A 107 14.90 -20.09 -5.31
CA GLN A 107 15.31 -21.49 -5.28
C GLN A 107 16.65 -21.54 -6.02
N GLY A 108 17.74 -21.59 -5.25
CA GLY A 108 19.01 -22.11 -5.73
C GLY A 108 19.01 -23.61 -5.47
N HIS A 109 19.21 -24.38 -6.52
CA HIS A 109 19.64 -25.77 -6.45
C HIS A 109 20.81 -25.94 -7.41
#